data_AF-A0A200PXN8-F1
#
_entry.id   AF-A0A200PXN8-F1
#
_cell.length_a   1.000
_cell.length_b   1.000
_cell.length_c   1.000
_cell.angle_alpha   90.00
_cell.angle_beta   90.00
_cell.angle_gamma   90.00
#
_symmetry.space_group_name_H-M   'P 1'
#
loop_
_entity.id
_entity.type
_entity.pdbx_description
1 polymer ?
#
loop_
_entity_poly.entity_id
_entity_poly.type
_entity_poly.pdbx_seq_one_letter_code
_entity_poly.pdbx_strand_id
1 'polypeptide(L)'
;MEFRHGERVEISIKQKDFYGSYYTEKFLSRVGLNKFLVEYETLRSNRCETSRITDIVDAPNVRHFPPEVKVTDFSLHDIVDAYENDAWWVGTISEIINSTNYYVYFENTGEIFAYPNSDLRVHQELVNGNWVVSHKKGLK
;
A
#
# COMPACT_ATOMS: atom_id res chain seq x y z
N MET A 1 6.05 -10.75 -14.98
CA MET A 1 6.31 -9.42 -14.39
C MET A 1 7.81 -9.34 -14.15
N GLU A 2 8.45 -8.34 -14.74
CA GLU A 2 9.88 -8.09 -14.58
C GLU A 2 10.05 -6.76 -13.86
N PHE A 3 10.86 -6.77 -12.79
CA PHE A 3 11.21 -5.58 -12.01
C PHE A 3 12.67 -5.24 -12.28
N ARG A 4 12.99 -3.94 -12.28
CA ARG A 4 14.38 -3.47 -12.40
C ARG A 4 15.01 -3.36 -11.02
N HIS A 5 16.30 -3.68 -10.93
CA HIS A 5 17.06 -3.43 -9.70
C HIS A 5 16.92 -1.96 -9.29
N GLY A 6 16.57 -1.72 -8.03
CA GLY A 6 16.33 -0.39 -7.49
C GLY A 6 14.92 0.16 -7.70
N GLU A 7 14.03 -0.56 -8.39
CA GLU A 7 12.65 -0.15 -8.60
C GLU A 7 11.84 -0.20 -7.30
N ARG A 8 10.97 0.80 -7.09
CA ARG A 8 10.00 0.79 -5.97
C ARG A 8 8.87 -0.18 -6.29
N VAL A 9 8.55 -1.02 -5.33
CA VAL A 9 7.51 -2.05 -5.42
C VAL A 9 6.63 -2.01 -4.19
N GLU A 10 5.41 -2.52 -4.32
CA GLU A 10 4.52 -2.72 -3.19
C GLU A 10 4.40 -4.20 -2.85
N ILE A 11 4.46 -4.51 -1.56
CA ILE A 11 4.40 -5.85 -1.02
C ILE A 11 3.11 -5.98 -0.22
N SER A 12 2.22 -6.86 -0.65
CA SER A 12 1.01 -7.19 0.09
C SER A 12 1.29 -8.32 1.09
N ILE A 13 0.97 -8.11 2.36
CA ILE A 13 1.13 -9.14 3.39
C ILE A 13 -0.21 -9.85 3.58
N LYS A 14 -0.23 -11.17 3.36
CA LYS A 14 -1.45 -12.00 3.47
C LYS A 14 -1.69 -12.57 4.88
N GLN A 15 -0.83 -12.24 5.85
CA GLN A 15 -1.04 -12.62 7.25
C GLN A 15 -2.22 -11.84 7.83
N LYS A 16 -2.97 -12.46 8.74
CA LYS A 16 -4.26 -11.96 9.24
C LYS A 16 -4.19 -10.51 9.74
N ASP A 17 -3.15 -10.18 10.50
CA ASP A 17 -3.04 -8.87 11.15
C ASP A 17 -2.53 -7.76 10.20
N PHE A 18 -2.05 -8.15 9.02
CA PHE A 18 -1.53 -7.23 7.99
C PHE A 18 -2.36 -7.29 6.70
N TYR A 19 -3.49 -7.99 6.73
CA TYR A 19 -4.32 -8.15 5.55
C TYR A 19 -4.82 -6.79 5.06
N GLY A 20 -4.70 -6.54 3.76
CA GLY A 20 -5.07 -5.26 3.15
C GLY A 20 -4.02 -4.14 3.30
N SER A 21 -2.81 -4.46 3.76
CA SER A 21 -1.68 -3.52 3.77
C SER A 21 -0.74 -3.72 2.58
N TYR A 22 -0.15 -2.62 2.12
CA TYR A 22 0.88 -2.57 1.07
C TYR A 22 2.11 -1.82 1.58
N TYR A 23 3.20 -2.54 1.80
CA TYR A 23 4.49 -1.97 2.19
C TYR A 23 5.28 -1.54 0.95
N THR A 24 5.87 -0.35 0.99
CA THR A 24 6.63 0.19 -0.13
C THR A 24 8.12 -0.06 0.05
N GLU A 25 8.69 -0.94 -0.78
CA GLU A 25 10.10 -1.33 -0.66
C GLU A 25 10.84 -1.22 -1.99
N LYS A 26 12.15 -1.40 -1.94
CA LYS A 26 13.00 -1.42 -3.14
C LYS A 26 13.28 -2.84 -3.58
N PHE A 27 12.97 -3.17 -4.82
CA PHE A 27 13.34 -4.45 -5.43
C PHE A 27 14.85 -4.50 -5.71
N LEU A 28 15.52 -5.56 -5.27
CA LEU A 28 16.94 -5.78 -5.56
C LEU A 28 17.14 -6.83 -6.65
N SER A 29 16.60 -8.03 -6.48
CA SER A 29 16.82 -9.12 -7.43
C SER A 29 15.82 -10.26 -7.27
N ARG A 30 15.75 -11.11 -8.30
CA ARG A 30 15.09 -12.41 -8.24
C ARG A 30 16.08 -13.44 -7.69
N VAL A 31 15.72 -14.07 -6.57
CA VAL A 31 16.54 -15.10 -5.91
C VAL A 31 16.04 -16.53 -6.14
N GLY A 32 14.87 -16.69 -6.77
CA GLY A 32 14.31 -17.97 -7.17
C GLY A 32 13.11 -17.84 -8.10
N LEU A 33 12.46 -18.96 -8.39
CA LEU A 33 11.28 -18.98 -9.28
C LEU A 33 10.12 -18.13 -8.74
N ASN A 34 9.91 -18.12 -7.42
CA ASN A 34 8.79 -17.42 -6.78
C ASN A 34 9.25 -16.53 -5.61
N LYS A 35 10.50 -16.08 -5.59
CA LYS A 35 11.07 -15.30 -4.49
C LYS A 35 11.83 -14.08 -4.99
N PHE A 36 11.63 -12.96 -4.33
CA PHE A 36 12.32 -11.69 -4.58
C PHE A 36 13.06 -11.23 -3.34
N LEU A 37 14.25 -10.66 -3.55
CA LEU A 37 14.99 -9.93 -2.53
C LEU A 37 14.60 -8.45 -2.61
N VAL A 38 14.16 -7.90 -1.49
CA VAL A 38 13.78 -6.50 -1.34
C VAL A 38 14.62 -5.84 -0.24
N GLU A 39 14.71 -4.51 -0.29
CA GLU A 39 15.40 -3.68 0.68
C GLU A 39 14.41 -2.71 1.33
N TYR A 40 14.44 -2.64 2.66
CA TYR A 40 13.66 -1.71 3.44
C TYR A 40 14.23 -0.30 3.41
N GLU A 41 13.44 0.70 3.02
CA GLU A 41 13.93 2.08 2.92
C GLU A 41 14.21 2.71 4.31
N THR A 42 13.32 2.44 5.27
CA THR A 42 13.35 3.05 6.61
C THR A 42 14.14 2.22 7.64
N LEU A 43 14.21 0.89 7.47
CA LEU A 43 14.84 0.00 8.46
C LEU A 43 16.35 -0.16 8.24
N ARG A 44 17.12 -0.02 9.34
CA ARG A 44 18.58 -0.18 9.35
C ARG A 44 18.99 -1.48 10.02
N SER A 45 20.07 -2.07 9.53
CA SER A 45 20.66 -3.26 10.13
C SER A 45 21.23 -2.94 11.51
N ASN A 46 20.98 -3.80 12.49
CA ASN A 46 21.59 -3.71 13.81
C ASN A 46 23.11 -3.98 13.80
N ARG A 47 23.65 -4.55 12.72
CA ARG A 47 25.09 -4.85 12.58
C ARG A 47 25.87 -3.68 11.98
N CYS A 48 25.22 -2.85 11.17
CA CYS A 48 25.85 -1.74 10.49
C CYS A 48 24.82 -0.66 10.21
N GLU A 49 24.97 0.52 10.80
CA GLU A 49 24.04 1.65 10.62
C GLU A 49 23.94 2.13 9.16
N THR A 50 24.96 1.82 8.34
CA THR A 50 24.98 2.19 6.92
C THR A 50 24.28 1.16 6.02
N SER A 51 23.98 -0.05 6.50
CA SER A 51 23.29 -1.06 5.70
C SER A 51 21.79 -1.10 6.03
N ARG A 52 20.99 -1.19 4.97
CA ARG A 52 19.54 -1.37 5.08
C ARG A 52 19.21 -2.84 5.29
N ILE A 53 18.06 -3.09 5.92
CA ILE A 53 17.55 -4.46 6.08
C ILE A 53 17.07 -4.96 4.71
N THR A 54 17.36 -6.22 4.41
CA THR A 54 16.82 -6.90 3.22
C THR A 54 16.01 -8.11 3.66
N ASP A 55 15.01 -8.47 2.86
CA ASP A 55 14.17 -9.64 3.12
C ASP A 55 13.78 -10.36 1.84
N ILE A 56 13.44 -11.64 1.96
CA ILE A 56 13.02 -12.51 0.86
C ILE A 56 11.52 -12.70 0.91
N VAL A 57 10.82 -12.07 -0.04
CA VAL A 57 9.37 -12.10 -0.14
C VAL A 57 8.88 -12.98 -1.28
N ASP A 58 7.63 -13.43 -1.18
CA ASP A 58 6.97 -14.21 -2.23
C ASP A 58 6.64 -13.33 -3.44
N ALA A 59 7.12 -13.74 -4.62
CA ALA A 59 6.92 -13.00 -5.86
C ALA A 59 5.44 -12.70 -6.19
N PRO A 60 4.46 -13.60 -5.91
CA PRO A 60 3.04 -13.30 -6.11
C PRO A 60 2.48 -12.19 -5.21
N ASN A 61 3.17 -11.86 -4.12
CA ASN A 61 2.75 -10.81 -3.18
C ASN A 61 3.31 -9.43 -3.55
N VAL A 62 4.18 -9.35 -4.57
CA VAL A 62 4.84 -8.12 -5.01
C VAL A 62 4.18 -7.60 -6.28
N ARG A 63 3.84 -6.30 -6.29
CA ARG A 63 3.34 -5.58 -7.46
C ARG A 63 4.19 -4.34 -7.73
N HIS A 64 4.08 -3.79 -8.94
CA HIS A 64 4.68 -2.49 -9.25
C HIS A 64 4.13 -1.41 -8.31
N PHE A 65 4.86 -0.29 -8.19
CA PHE A 65 4.31 0.87 -7.51
C PHE A 65 3.13 1.46 -8.33
N PRO A 66 1.99 1.78 -7.71
CA PRO A 66 0.84 2.32 -8.42
C PRO A 66 1.15 3.70 -9.03
N PRO A 67 0.59 4.03 -10.21
CA PRO A 67 0.72 5.35 -10.79
C PRO A 67 0.04 6.38 -9.91
N GLU A 68 0.56 7.61 -9.92
CA GLU A 68 -0.03 8.72 -9.20
C GLU A 68 -1.40 9.09 -9.82
N VAL A 69 -2.44 9.07 -9.00
CA VAL A 69 -3.78 9.55 -9.36
C VAL A 69 -4.02 10.85 -8.61
N LYS A 70 -4.07 11.96 -9.36
CA LYS A 70 -4.35 13.27 -8.76
C LYS A 70 -5.81 13.36 -8.35
N VAL A 71 -6.04 13.62 -7.07
CA VAL A 71 -7.37 13.85 -6.51
C VAL A 71 -7.35 15.18 -5.78
N THR A 72 -8.40 15.98 -5.99
CA THR A 72 -8.59 17.23 -5.25
C THR A 72 -9.20 16.94 -3.89
N ASP A 73 -10.28 16.17 -3.86
CA ASP A 73 -11.04 15.83 -2.66
C ASP A 73 -11.60 14.41 -2.76
N PHE A 74 -11.82 13.77 -1.62
CA PHE A 74 -12.47 12.46 -1.53
C PHE A 74 -13.97 12.62 -1.24
N SER A 75 -14.77 11.69 -1.77
CA SER A 75 -16.20 11.58 -1.49
C SER A 75 -16.48 10.49 -0.47
N LEU A 76 -17.65 10.59 0.17
CA LEU A 76 -18.21 9.50 0.95
C LEU A 76 -18.25 8.20 0.11
N HIS A 77 -17.83 7.10 0.74
CA HIS A 77 -17.74 5.75 0.17
C HIS A 77 -16.66 5.55 -0.91
N ASP A 78 -15.79 6.53 -1.16
CA ASP A 78 -14.58 6.29 -1.94
C ASP A 78 -13.69 5.28 -1.23
N ILE A 79 -13.09 4.37 -2.01
CA ILE A 79 -12.13 3.40 -1.51
C ILE A 79 -10.75 4.02 -1.64
N VAL A 80 -10.03 4.08 -0.52
CA VAL A 80 -8.74 4.77 -0.39
C VAL A 80 -7.72 3.83 0.22
N ASP A 81 -6.44 4.13 -0.01
CA ASP A 81 -5.37 3.62 0.84
C ASP A 81 -4.97 4.73 1.81
N ALA A 82 -4.97 4.42 3.11
CA ALA A 82 -4.48 5.30 4.17
C ALA A 82 -3.05 4.93 4.58
N TYR A 83 -2.16 5.91 4.70
CA TYR A 83 -0.78 5.68 5.08
C TYR A 83 -0.61 5.67 6.60
N GLU A 84 -0.22 4.52 7.15
CA GLU A 84 0.05 4.37 8.57
C GLU A 84 1.03 3.22 8.82
N ASN A 85 1.94 3.40 9.79
CA ASN A 85 2.95 2.39 10.17
C ASN A 85 3.77 1.86 8.97
N ASP A 86 4.24 2.78 8.12
CA ASP A 86 5.03 2.51 6.92
C ASP A 86 4.32 1.66 5.85
N ALA A 87 2.98 1.58 5.90
CA ALA A 87 2.19 0.86 4.92
C ALA A 87 0.95 1.64 4.47
N TRP A 88 0.45 1.26 3.30
CA TRP A 88 -0.81 1.72 2.74
C TRP A 88 -1.91 0.71 3.06
N TRP A 89 -2.93 1.14 3.80
CA TRP A 89 -4.03 0.29 4.29
C TRP A 89 -5.33 0.59 3.54
N VAL A 90 -5.92 -0.44 2.94
CA VAL A 90 -7.20 -0.28 2.23
C VAL A 90 -8.32 0.05 3.21
N GLY A 91 -9.01 1.16 2.97
CA GLY A 91 -10.15 1.62 3.74
C GLY A 91 -11.20 2.29 2.87
N THR A 92 -12.30 2.71 3.50
CA THR A 92 -13.40 3.44 2.83
C THR A 92 -13.70 4.72 3.57
N ILE A 93 -13.88 5.83 2.84
CA ILE A 93 -14.30 7.10 3.44
C ILE A 93 -15.69 6.93 4.07
N SER A 94 -15.77 7.08 5.38
CA SER A 94 -17.00 6.93 6.17
C SER A 94 -17.64 8.26 6.55
N GLU A 95 -16.85 9.33 6.63
CA GLU A 95 -17.33 10.69 6.90
C GLU A 95 -16.32 11.75 6.40
N ILE A 96 -16.82 12.91 6.01
CA ILE A 96 -16.02 14.07 5.58
C ILE A 96 -16.00 15.08 6.74
N ILE A 97 -14.82 15.32 7.32
CA ILE A 97 -14.67 16.24 8.45
C ILE A 97 -14.57 17.68 7.94
N ASN A 98 -13.70 17.90 6.95
CA ASN A 98 -13.50 19.17 6.24
C ASN A 98 -12.79 18.91 4.91
N SER A 99 -12.37 19.96 4.19
CA SER A 99 -11.71 19.82 2.88
C SER A 99 -10.36 19.09 2.93
N THR A 100 -9.74 18.93 4.09
CA THR A 100 -8.42 18.32 4.23
C THR A 100 -8.38 17.10 5.13
N ASN A 101 -9.48 16.70 5.77
CA ASN A 101 -9.52 15.59 6.72
C ASN A 101 -10.77 14.72 6.53
N TYR A 102 -10.58 13.41 6.65
CA TYR A 102 -11.61 12.40 6.41
C TYR A 102 -11.56 11.32 7.47
N TYR A 103 -12.71 10.75 7.83
CA TYR A 103 -12.76 9.49 8.56
C TYR A 103 -12.72 8.33 7.57
N VAL A 104 -11.84 7.37 7.84
CA VAL A 104 -11.67 6.14 7.06
C VAL A 104 -12.07 4.96 7.91
N TYR A 105 -12.98 4.14 7.39
CA TYR A 105 -13.39 2.87 7.96
C TYR A 105 -12.55 1.72 7.39
N PHE A 106 -12.01 0.88 8.27
CA PHE A 106 -11.25 -0.31 7.91
C PHE A 106 -12.09 -1.57 8.12
N GLU A 107 -12.45 -2.25 7.04
CA GLU A 107 -13.30 -3.45 7.09
C GLU A 107 -12.69 -4.60 7.89
N ASN A 108 -11.36 -4.72 7.87
CA ASN A 108 -10.67 -5.83 8.52
C ASN A 108 -10.73 -5.75 10.05
N THR A 109 -10.70 -4.54 10.62
CA THR A 109 -10.72 -4.31 12.06
C THR A 109 -12.06 -3.80 12.58
N GLY A 110 -12.90 -3.23 11.70
CA GLY A 110 -14.13 -2.55 12.07
C GLY A 110 -13.92 -1.17 12.69
N GLU A 111 -12.70 -0.65 12.64
CA GLU A 111 -12.32 0.62 13.26
C GLU A 111 -12.46 1.80 12.29
N ILE A 112 -12.55 3.00 12.86
CA ILE A 112 -12.62 4.26 12.13
C ILE A 112 -11.56 5.20 12.69
N PHE A 113 -10.70 5.72 11.82
CA PHE A 113 -9.66 6.69 12.19
C PHE A 113 -9.71 7.91 11.26
N ALA A 114 -9.25 9.05 11.76
CA ALA A 114 -9.17 10.28 10.99
C ALA A 114 -7.81 10.40 10.31
N TYR A 115 -7.81 10.73 9.02
CA TYR A 115 -6.59 10.98 8.25
C TYR A 115 -6.67 12.31 7.49
N PRO A 116 -5.55 13.03 7.37
CA PRO A 116 -5.45 14.14 6.45
C PRO A 116 -5.40 13.65 4.99
N ASN A 117 -5.80 14.49 4.04
CA ASN A 117 -5.73 14.21 2.60
C ASN A 117 -4.31 13.78 2.16
N SER A 118 -3.26 14.35 2.76
CA SER A 118 -1.87 14.02 2.46
C SER A 118 -1.49 12.56 2.71
N ASP A 119 -2.23 11.88 3.59
CA ASP A 119 -1.95 10.50 4.00
C ASP A 119 -2.94 9.54 3.33
N LEU A 120 -3.73 10.05 2.38
CA LEU A 120 -4.69 9.28 1.60
C LEU A 120 -4.30 9.27 0.12
N ARG A 121 -4.56 8.15 -0.54
CA ARG A 121 -4.54 8.06 -1.99
C ARG A 121 -5.70 7.21 -2.49
N VAL A 122 -6.02 7.34 -3.76
CA VAL A 122 -7.01 6.47 -4.41
C VAL A 122 -6.53 5.03 -4.37
N HIS A 123 -7.37 4.15 -3.86
CA HIS A 123 -7.08 2.72 -3.89
C HIS A 123 -7.10 2.20 -5.33
N GLN A 124 -6.05 1.47 -5.70
CA GLN A 124 -5.90 0.87 -7.02
C GLN A 124 -5.57 -0.62 -6.90
N GLU A 125 -6.19 -1.41 -7.76
CA GLU A 125 -5.93 -2.84 -7.90
C GLU A 125 -5.23 -3.13 -9.22
N LEU A 126 -4.32 -4.11 -9.20
CA LEU A 126 -3.60 -4.54 -10.39
C LEU A 126 -4.32 -5.74 -11.01
N VAL A 127 -5.13 -5.50 -12.03
CA VAL A 127 -5.95 -6.52 -12.69
C VAL A 127 -5.42 -6.79 -14.10
N ASN A 128 -5.02 -8.03 -14.36
CA ASN A 128 -4.45 -8.46 -15.65
C ASN A 128 -3.28 -7.57 -16.12
N GLY A 129 -2.45 -7.10 -15.17
CA GLY A 129 -1.30 -6.23 -15.44
C GLY A 129 -1.65 -4.76 -15.65
N ASN A 130 -2.91 -4.35 -15.51
CA ASN A 130 -3.34 -2.96 -15.63
C ASN A 130 -3.82 -2.43 -14.28
N TRP A 131 -3.49 -1.18 -13.99
CA TRP A 131 -3.98 -0.48 -12.81
C TRP A 131 -5.43 -0.05 -13.03
N VAL A 132 -6.29 -0.42 -12.08
CA VAL A 132 -7.71 -0.07 -12.08
C VAL A 132 -8.03 0.67 -10.79
N VAL A 133 -8.65 1.83 -10.91
CA VAL A 133 -9.16 2.58 -9.76
C VAL A 133 -10.37 1.85 -9.19
N SER A 134 -10.34 1.61 -7.89
CA SER A 134 -11.48 1.00 -7.20
C SER A 134 -12.61 2.02 -7.09
N HIS A 135 -13.80 1.64 -7.59
CA HIS A 135 -14.97 2.50 -7.57
C HIS A 135 -15.71 2.43 -6.23
N LYS A 136 -16.49 3.47 -5.93
CA LYS A 136 -17.30 3.61 -4.72
C LYS A 136 -17.99 2.31 -4.33
N LYS A 137 -17.90 1.96 -3.04
CA LYS A 137 -18.63 0.80 -2.53
C LYS A 137 -20.13 1.09 -2.61
N GLY A 138 -20.84 0.39 -3.49
CA GLY A 138 -22.29 0.46 -3.54
C GLY A 138 -22.87 -0.03 -2.22
N LEU A 139 -23.73 0.77 -1.60
CA LEU A 139 -24.57 0.34 -0.49
C LEU A 139 -25.40 -0.88 -0.98
N LYS A 140 -25.16 -2.05 -0.41
CA LYS A 140 -26.06 -3.20 -0.51
C LYS A 140 -27.04 -3.17 0.66
#